data_AF-A0AA50E165-F1
#
_entry.id   AF-A0AA50E165-F1
#
_cell.length_a   1.000
_cell.length_b   1.000
_cell.length_c   1.000
_cell.angle_alpha   90.00
_cell.angle_beta   90.00
_cell.angle_gamma   90.00
#
_symmetry.space_group_name_H-M   'P 1'
#
loop_
_entity.id
_entity.type
_entity.pdbx_description
1 polymer ?
#
loop_
_entity_poly.entity_id
_entity_poly.type
_entity_poly.pdbx_seq_one_letter_code
_entity_poly.pdbx_strand_id
1 'polypeptide(L)'
;MGVLVKERGKYKRVTREDVVEARLRCSSKGFCFAIQDDEDATDIYVREGNLSNAWNGDRVLVKVIKDGTRRKSPEGAVHLILDRANPSLLAQVKKAKIITGLCPWMTACYLSWNFRIRSKTSEKR
;
A
#
# COMPACT_ATOMS: atom_id res chain seq x y z
N MET A 1 23.08 5.72 -12.31
CA MET A 1 23.68 5.08 -11.13
C MET A 1 23.09 3.69 -10.98
N GLY A 2 23.79 2.64 -11.41
CA GLY A 2 23.34 1.25 -11.28
C GLY A 2 24.30 0.46 -10.38
N VAL A 3 23.76 -0.36 -9.48
CA VAL A 3 24.57 -1.18 -8.57
C VAL A 3 25.12 -2.39 -9.34
N LEU A 4 26.44 -2.43 -9.56
CA LEU A 4 27.16 -3.58 -10.09
C LEU A 4 27.56 -4.49 -8.92
N VAL A 5 27.20 -5.77 -9.00
CA VAL A 5 27.66 -6.77 -8.03
C VAL A 5 28.76 -7.61 -8.68
N LYS A 6 29.84 -7.84 -7.92
CA LYS A 6 31.01 -8.59 -8.36
C LYS A 6 30.90 -10.03 -7.86
N GLU A 7 30.66 -10.96 -8.77
CA GLU A 7 30.75 -12.40 -8.51
C GLU A 7 31.87 -13.00 -9.36
N ARG A 8 32.78 -13.76 -8.71
CA ARG A 8 33.89 -14.49 -9.37
C ARG A 8 34.67 -13.66 -10.41
N GLY A 9 34.93 -12.38 -10.10
CA GLY A 9 35.74 -11.49 -10.94
C GLY A 9 35.00 -10.85 -12.13
N LYS A 10 33.71 -11.14 -12.34
CA LYS A 10 32.87 -10.48 -13.35
C LYS A 10 31.90 -9.50 -12.69
N TYR A 11 31.76 -8.32 -13.27
CA TYR A 11 30.75 -7.35 -12.86
C TYR A 11 29.46 -7.66 -13.61
N LYS A 12 28.39 -7.93 -12.85
CA LYS A 12 27.04 -8.07 -13.42
C LYS A 12 26.18 -6.90 -12.95
N ARG A 13 25.38 -6.37 -13.85
CA ARG A 13 24.27 -5.48 -13.50
C ARG A 13 23.24 -6.35 -12.77
N VAL A 14 22.91 -5.99 -11.53
CA VAL A 14 21.85 -6.68 -10.78
C VAL A 14 20.53 -6.31 -11.42
N THR A 15 20.08 -7.13 -12.36
CA THR A 15 18.70 -7.12 -12.81
C THR A 15 17.91 -7.88 -11.75
N ARG A 16 16.90 -7.26 -11.14
CA ARG A 16 15.97 -8.00 -10.27
C ARG A 16 15.10 -8.82 -11.23
N GLU A 17 15.44 -10.10 -11.41
CA GLU A 17 14.80 -10.98 -12.40
C GLU A 17 13.41 -11.48 -11.96
N ASP A 18 13.02 -11.25 -10.69
CA ASP A 18 11.78 -11.79 -10.12
C ASP A 18 10.58 -10.84 -10.21
N VAL A 19 10.65 -9.80 -11.04
CA VAL A 19 9.56 -8.84 -11.23
C VAL A 19 8.90 -9.01 -12.59
N VAL A 20 7.57 -9.07 -12.55
CA VAL A 20 6.69 -9.32 -13.67
C VAL A 20 5.76 -8.13 -13.83
N GLU A 21 5.62 -7.63 -15.06
CA GLU A 21 4.60 -6.64 -15.38
C GLU A 21 3.26 -7.32 -15.64
N ALA A 22 2.19 -6.79 -15.04
CA ALA A 22 0.86 -7.35 -15.16
C ALA A 22 -0.23 -6.31 -14.87
N ARG A 23 -1.44 -6.59 -15.35
CA ARG A 23 -2.65 -5.80 -15.04
C ARG A 23 -3.42 -6.43 -13.89
N LEU A 24 -3.79 -5.64 -12.89
CA LEU A 24 -4.55 -6.14 -11.75
C LEU A 24 -6.02 -6.27 -12.06
N ARG A 25 -6.58 -7.43 -11.69
CA ARG A 25 -8.00 -7.73 -11.72
C ARG A 25 -8.45 -8.13 -10.32
N CYS A 26 -9.13 -7.21 -9.65
CA CYS A 26 -9.57 -7.39 -8.27
C CYS A 26 -11.00 -7.90 -8.17
N SER A 27 -11.23 -8.80 -7.21
CA SER A 27 -12.55 -9.33 -6.88
C SER A 27 -13.10 -8.66 -5.62
N SER A 28 -14.42 -8.67 -5.45
CA SER A 28 -15.09 -8.12 -4.26
C SER A 28 -14.74 -8.84 -2.95
N LYS A 29 -14.12 -10.02 -3.04
CA LYS A 29 -13.63 -10.82 -1.91
C LYS A 29 -12.29 -10.33 -1.34
N GLY A 30 -11.71 -9.24 -1.87
CA GLY A 30 -10.46 -8.64 -1.36
C GLY A 30 -9.17 -9.24 -1.93
N PHE A 31 -9.26 -10.22 -2.83
CA PHE A 31 -8.11 -10.73 -3.57
C PHE A 31 -8.06 -10.20 -4.99
N CYS A 32 -6.86 -10.15 -5.57
CA CYS A 32 -6.66 -9.77 -6.96
C CYS A 32 -5.77 -10.79 -7.67
N PHE A 33 -5.95 -10.88 -8.98
CA PHE A 33 -5.07 -11.60 -9.88
C PHE A 33 -4.32 -10.58 -10.74
N ALA A 34 -3.03 -10.79 -10.90
CA ALA A 34 -2.21 -10.04 -11.83
C ALA A 34 -2.12 -10.84 -13.12
N ILE A 35 -2.78 -10.33 -14.15
CA ILE A 35 -2.88 -10.94 -15.48
C ILE A 35 -1.71 -10.39 -16.30
N GLN A 36 -0.84 -11.27 -16.77
CA GLN A 36 0.28 -10.91 -17.64
C GLN A 36 -0.23 -10.66 -19.06
N ASP A 37 0.49 -9.88 -19.86
CA ASP A 37 0.09 -9.64 -21.26
C ASP A 37 0.32 -10.88 -22.17
N ASP A 38 1.13 -11.86 -21.71
CA ASP A 38 1.34 -13.15 -22.39
C ASP A 38 0.18 -14.13 -22.09
N GLU A 39 -0.50 -14.63 -23.13
CA GLU A 39 -1.66 -15.53 -22.99
C GLU A 39 -1.33 -16.91 -22.38
N ASP A 40 -0.11 -17.41 -22.56
CA ASP A 40 0.34 -18.69 -22.02
C ASP A 40 0.86 -18.59 -20.57
N ALA A 41 0.92 -17.38 -20.01
CA ALA A 41 1.45 -17.16 -18.69
C ALA A 41 0.42 -17.43 -17.59
N THR A 42 0.89 -17.97 -16.46
CA THR A 42 -0.01 -18.27 -15.33
C THR A 42 -0.26 -17.01 -14.51
N ASP A 43 -1.54 -16.65 -14.34
CA ASP A 43 -1.95 -15.53 -13.48
C ASP A 43 -1.32 -15.61 -12.08
N ILE A 44 -0.81 -14.47 -11.60
CA ILE A 44 -0.21 -14.36 -10.28
C ILE A 44 -1.29 -13.97 -9.27
N TYR A 45 -1.45 -14.77 -8.23
CA TYR A 45 -2.37 -14.50 -7.14
C TYR A 45 -1.77 -13.45 -6.17
N VAL A 46 -2.50 -12.37 -5.93
CA VAL A 46 -2.14 -11.30 -5.01
C VAL A 46 -3.16 -11.22 -3.88
N ARG A 47 -2.68 -11.44 -2.65
CA ARG A 47 -3.48 -11.31 -1.42
C ARG A 47 -3.75 -9.84 -1.09
N GLU A 48 -4.81 -9.60 -0.31
CA GLU A 48 -5.20 -8.25 0.13
C GLU A 48 -4.04 -7.47 0.78
N GLY A 49 -3.33 -8.11 1.72
CA GLY A 49 -2.19 -7.49 2.40
C GLY A 49 -0.98 -7.18 1.50
N ASN A 50 -0.96 -7.72 0.28
CA ASN A 50 0.13 -7.59 -0.68
C ASN A 50 -0.21 -6.66 -1.87
N LEU A 51 -1.42 -6.08 -1.89
CA LEU A 51 -1.84 -5.12 -2.92
C LEU A 51 -1.24 -3.72 -2.72
N SER A 52 -0.80 -3.41 -1.49
CA SER A 52 -0.33 -2.08 -1.10
C SER A 52 -1.39 -1.01 -1.42
N ASN A 53 -1.18 -0.20 -2.47
CA ASN A 53 -2.09 0.87 -2.90
C ASN A 53 -2.66 0.70 -4.32
N ALA A 54 -2.49 -0.49 -4.90
CA ALA A 54 -2.91 -0.74 -6.27
C ALA A 54 -4.41 -1.05 -6.36
N TRP A 55 -5.07 -0.48 -7.36
CA TRP A 55 -6.51 -0.63 -7.55
C TRP A 55 -6.83 -1.56 -8.72
N ASN A 56 -8.13 -1.90 -8.83
CA ASN A 56 -8.61 -2.71 -9.93
C ASN A 56 -8.33 -2.01 -11.29
N GLY A 57 -7.71 -2.75 -12.20
CA GLY A 57 -7.40 -2.29 -13.55
C GLY A 57 -6.04 -1.62 -13.70
N ASP A 58 -5.32 -1.33 -12.61
CA ASP A 58 -4.00 -0.70 -12.64
C ASP A 58 -2.94 -1.63 -13.26
N ARG A 59 -1.95 -1.04 -13.93
CA ARG A 59 -0.74 -1.76 -14.38
C ARG A 59 0.33 -1.68 -13.31
N VAL A 60 0.87 -2.84 -12.95
CA VAL A 60 1.78 -2.97 -11.82
C VAL A 60 2.95 -3.90 -12.13
N LEU A 61 4.05 -3.69 -11.41
CA LEU A 61 5.13 -4.65 -11.29
C LEU A 61 4.90 -5.50 -10.04
N VAL A 62 4.72 -6.80 -10.26
CA VAL A 62 4.55 -7.80 -9.20
C VAL A 62 5.85 -8.54 -8.99
N LYS A 63 6.30 -8.62 -7.75
CA LYS A 63 7.39 -9.52 -7.37
C LYS A 63 6.81 -10.86 -6.94
N VAL A 64 7.29 -11.94 -7.53
CA VAL A 64 6.89 -13.30 -7.11
C VAL A 64 7.52 -13.58 -5.74
N ILE A 65 6.70 -13.94 -4.75
CA ILE A 65 7.16 -14.31 -3.39
C ILE A 65 7.27 -15.83 -3.28
N LYS A 66 6.31 -16.53 -3.88
CA LYS A 66 6.23 -17.98 -3.83
C LYS A 66 5.85 -18.52 -5.18
N ASP A 67 6.66 -19.43 -5.68
CA ASP A 67 6.38 -20.10 -6.93
C ASP A 67 5.11 -20.94 -6.84
N GLY A 68 4.37 -20.94 -7.95
CA GLY A 68 3.17 -21.74 -8.10
C GLY A 68 3.50 -23.23 -8.02
N THR A 69 2.61 -24.00 -7.42
CA THR A 69 2.65 -25.46 -7.51
C THR A 69 1.71 -25.89 -8.63
N ARG A 70 1.82 -27.12 -9.17
CA ARG A 70 0.93 -27.66 -10.23
C ARG A 70 -0.59 -27.48 -9.99
N ARG A 71 -1.04 -27.25 -8.75
CA ARG A 71 -2.45 -26.97 -8.39
C ARG A 71 -2.74 -25.55 -7.91
N LYS A 72 -1.72 -24.71 -7.69
CA LYS A 72 -1.87 -23.37 -7.11
C LYS A 72 -1.09 -22.36 -7.92
N SER A 73 -1.77 -21.29 -8.32
CA SER A 73 -1.14 -20.11 -8.92
C SER A 73 0.00 -19.58 -8.06
N PRO A 74 1.06 -19.01 -8.67
CA PRO A 74 2.12 -18.33 -7.95
C PRO A 74 1.55 -17.21 -7.08
N GLU A 75 2.16 -16.99 -5.90
CA GLU A 75 1.80 -15.87 -5.03
C GLU A 75 2.77 -14.72 -5.22
N GLY A 76 2.23 -13.52 -5.42
CA GLY A 76 3.01 -12.29 -5.63
C GLY A 76 2.64 -11.16 -4.68
N ALA A 77 3.50 -10.15 -4.66
CA ALA A 77 3.19 -8.86 -4.06
C ALA A 77 3.51 -7.71 -5.01
N VAL A 78 2.67 -6.67 -4.96
CA VAL A 78 2.86 -5.48 -5.77
C VAL A 78 4.09 -4.72 -5.27
N HIS A 79 5.07 -4.53 -6.13
CA HIS A 79 6.26 -3.74 -5.84
C HIS A 79 6.06 -2.27 -6.21
N LEU A 80 5.54 -2.02 -7.42
CA LEU A 80 5.40 -0.68 -8.00
C LEU A 80 4.14 -0.63 -8.87
N ILE A 81 3.50 0.55 -8.91
CA ILE A 81 2.40 0.85 -9.82
C ILE A 81 3.00 1.63 -10.99
N LEU A 82 2.85 1.11 -12.21
CA LEU A 82 3.35 1.74 -13.43
C LEU A 82 2.33 2.75 -13.96
N ASP A 83 1.07 2.35 -14.06
CA ASP A 83 0.01 3.18 -14.60
C ASP A 83 -1.31 2.97 -13.84
N ARG A 84 -2.02 4.07 -13.59
CA ARG A 84 -3.30 4.07 -12.88
C ARG A 84 -4.45 4.12 -13.88
N ALA A 85 -5.31 3.12 -13.85
CA ALA A 85 -6.47 3.09 -14.74
C ALA A 85 -7.50 4.17 -14.36
N ASN A 86 -7.58 4.54 -13.08
CA ASN A 86 -8.52 5.53 -12.58
C ASN A 86 -7.77 6.71 -11.93
N PRO A 87 -7.48 7.79 -12.68
CA PRO A 87 -6.78 8.96 -12.15
C PRO A 87 -7.68 9.84 -11.28
N SER A 88 -8.99 9.84 -11.52
CA SER A 88 -9.98 10.64 -10.77
C SER A 88 -11.02 9.74 -10.11
N LEU A 89 -11.20 9.88 -8.80
CA LEU A 89 -12.23 9.17 -8.05
C LEU A 89 -13.25 10.18 -7.51
N LEU A 90 -14.50 10.08 -7.98
CA LEU A 90 -15.61 10.87 -7.45
C LEU A 90 -16.08 10.24 -6.14
N ALA A 91 -15.95 10.96 -5.03
CA ALA A 91 -16.40 10.51 -3.71
C ALA A 91 -17.36 11.52 -3.07
N GLN A 92 -18.36 11.01 -2.36
CA GLN A 92 -19.22 11.83 -1.50
C GLN A 92 -18.62 11.87 -0.08
N VAL A 93 -18.31 13.07 0.40
CA VAL A 93 -17.83 13.28 1.76
C VAL A 93 -19.01 13.20 2.73
N LYS A 94 -19.09 12.11 3.49
CA LYS A 94 -20.02 12.01 4.63
C LYS A 94 -19.36 12.65 5.85
N LYS A 95 -20.02 13.66 6.44
CA LYS A 95 -19.59 14.24 7.71
C LYS A 95 -19.69 13.19 8.81
N ALA A 96 -18.56 12.71 9.31
CA ALA A 96 -18.53 11.90 10.53
C ALA A 96 -18.82 12.83 11.72
N LYS A 97 -19.93 12.60 12.43
CA LYS A 97 -20.13 13.22 13.74
C LYS A 97 -19.08 12.62 14.68
N ILE A 98 -18.05 13.39 15.00
CA ILE A 98 -17.17 13.09 16.13
C ILE A 98 -18.08 13.12 17.35
N ILE A 99 -18.30 11.96 17.97
CA ILE A 99 -19.07 11.88 19.21
C ILE A 99 -18.16 12.45 20.31
N THR A 100 -18.19 13.76 20.49
CA THR A 100 -17.66 14.42 21.71
C THR A 100 -18.57 14.02 22.86
N GLY A 101 -18.35 12.83 23.43
CA GLY A 101 -19.30 12.30 24.41
C GLY A 101 -18.86 11.14 25.29
N LEU A 102 -17.59 10.71 25.28
CA LEU A 102 -17.13 9.62 26.17
C LEU A 102 -15.76 9.91 26.79
N CYS A 103 -15.76 10.75 27.83
CA CYS A 103 -15.13 10.44 29.12
C CYS A 103 -15.32 11.60 30.13
N PRO A 104 -16.40 11.60 30.92
CA PRO A 104 -16.52 12.48 32.09
C PRO A 104 -15.49 12.19 33.22
N TRP A 105 -14.70 11.10 33.14
CA TRP A 105 -13.68 10.79 34.16
C TRP A 105 -12.23 11.15 33.74
N MET A 106 -11.91 11.29 32.45
CA MET A 106 -10.55 11.68 32.02
C MET A 106 -10.31 13.20 32.00
N THR A 107 -11.26 14.02 32.43
CA THR A 107 -11.05 15.47 32.58
C THR A 107 -10.31 15.82 33.88
N ALA A 108 -10.38 14.95 34.91
CA ALA A 108 -9.76 15.22 36.21
C ALA A 108 -8.23 15.13 36.20
N CYS A 109 -7.62 14.36 35.30
CA CYS A 109 -6.16 14.22 35.23
C CYS A 109 -5.50 15.34 34.40
N TYR A 110 -6.18 15.87 33.38
CA TYR A 110 -5.62 16.88 32.47
C TYR A 110 -5.70 18.33 33.00
N LEU A 111 -6.62 18.61 33.93
CA LEU A 111 -6.75 19.94 34.54
C LEU A 111 -5.61 20.28 35.53
N SER A 112 -4.88 19.28 36.04
CA SER A 112 -3.68 19.53 36.86
C SER A 112 -2.46 19.93 36.02
N TRP A 113 -2.36 19.46 34.77
CA TRP A 113 -1.18 19.73 33.93
C TRP A 113 -1.29 21.02 33.10
N ASN A 114 -2.51 21.42 32.69
CA ASN A 114 -2.70 22.61 31.86
C ASN A 114 -2.89 23.93 32.63
N PHE A 115 -3.02 23.91 33.97
CA PHE A 115 -3.05 25.14 34.76
C PHE A 115 -1.70 25.87 34.78
N ARG A 116 -0.59 25.20 34.39
CA ARG A 116 0.75 25.78 34.37
C ARG A 116 1.13 26.50 33.06
N ILE A 117 0.30 26.48 32.02
CA ILE A 117 0.62 27.11 30.71
C ILE A 117 -0.41 28.19 30.31
N ARG A 118 -1.03 28.88 31.28
CA ARG A 118 -1.94 30.01 30.98
C ARG A 118 -1.69 31.29 31.76
N SER A 119 -0.53 31.43 32.39
CA SER A 119 -0.13 32.68 33.07
C SER A 119 0.97 33.41 32.30
N LYS A 120 0.67 33.87 31.08
CA LYS A 120 1.25 35.09 30.48
C LYS A 120 0.56 35.33 29.15
N THR A 121 -0.45 36.19 29.15
CA THR A 121 -0.59 37.36 28.27
C THR A 121 -1.92 38.03 28.65
N SER A 122 -1.91 38.77 29.75
CA SER A 122 -2.76 39.97 29.93
C SER A 122 -1.89 41.20 29.66
N GLU A 123 -2.53 42.37 29.58
CA GLU A 123 -1.95 43.71 29.35
C GLU A 123 -1.61 44.01 27.87
N LYS A 124 -2.10 45.08 27.24
CA LYS A 124 -2.95 46.21 27.65
C LYS A 124 -3.23 47.07 26.40
N ARG A 125 -4.41 47.69 26.39
CA ARG A 125 -4.85 48.89 25.63
C ARG A 125 -5.04 48.80 24.12
#